data_AF-A0A2V5LWW0-F1
#
_entry.id   AF-A0A2V5LWW0-F1
#
_cell.length_a   1.000
_cell.length_b   1.000
_cell.length_c   1.000
_cell.angle_alpha   90.00
_cell.angle_beta   90.00
_cell.angle_gamma   90.00
#
_symmetry.space_group_name_H-M   'P 1'
#
loop_
_entity.id
_entity.type
_entity.pdbx_description
1 polymer ?
#
loop_
_entity_poly.entity_id
_entity_poly.type
_entity_poly.pdbx_seq_one_letter_code
_entity_poly.pdbx_strand_id
1 'polypeptide(L)'
;FAEIDYGDFRALVASGATDDEIAAWIEKNAKKRSRAEIVAWNNKERDLRLSDLPHELQEYMENYIHRYVPRNRVVYHWFDVYDLEEQRI
;
A
#
# COMPACT_ATOMS: atom_id res chain seq x y z
N PHE A 1 -8.45 4.55 -5.70
CA PHE A 1 -9.59 4.54 -4.77
C PHE A 1 -9.99 5.94 -4.32
N ALA A 2 -9.05 6.71 -3.74
CA ALA A 2 -9.32 8.05 -3.19
C ALA A 2 -9.53 9.16 -4.25
N GLU A 3 -9.13 8.93 -5.52
CA GLU A 3 -9.21 9.91 -6.62
C GLU A 3 -8.48 11.23 -6.30
N ILE A 4 -7.39 11.12 -5.53
CA ILE A 4 -6.46 12.21 -5.25
C ILE A 4 -5.46 12.30 -6.41
N ASP A 5 -5.20 13.52 -6.89
CA ASP A 5 -4.12 13.76 -7.83
C ASP A 5 -2.75 13.61 -7.16
N TYR A 6 -1.84 12.90 -7.81
CA TYR A 6 -0.51 12.63 -7.29
C TYR A 6 0.34 13.90 -7.16
N GLY A 7 0.24 14.83 -8.11
CA GLY A 7 0.99 16.08 -8.10
C GLY A 7 0.61 16.96 -6.91
N ASP A 8 -0.69 17.10 -6.67
CA ASP A 8 -1.23 17.85 -5.53
C ASP A 8 -0.80 17.25 -4.19
N PHE A 9 -0.94 15.93 -4.05
CA PHE A 9 -0.52 15.23 -2.82
C PHE A 9 0.99 15.35 -2.59
N ARG A 10 1.80 15.19 -3.63
CA ARG A 10 3.26 15.35 -3.55
C ARG A 10 3.64 16.77 -3.13
N ALA A 11 2.99 17.80 -3.68
CA ALA A 11 3.24 19.19 -3.33
C ALA A 11 2.90 19.47 -1.85
N LEU A 12 1.79 18.90 -1.35
CA LEU A 12 1.42 18.99 0.07
C LEU A 12 2.49 18.37 0.97
N VAL A 13 2.92 17.14 0.70
CA VAL A 13 3.96 16.46 1.49
C VAL A 13 5.27 17.25 1.46
N ALA A 14 5.66 17.77 0.28
CA ALA A 14 6.86 18.57 0.12
C ALA A 14 6.82 19.90 0.87
N SER A 15 5.63 20.39 1.27
CA SER A 15 5.51 21.60 2.08
C SER A 15 5.92 21.40 3.54
N GLY A 16 6.13 20.14 3.98
CA GLY A 16 6.40 19.79 5.37
C GLY A 16 5.15 19.70 6.23
N ALA A 17 3.98 19.53 5.61
CA ALA A 17 2.72 19.29 6.30
C ALA A 17 2.82 18.08 7.24
N THR A 18 2.27 18.23 8.45
CA THR A 18 2.17 17.18 9.46
C THR A 18 1.13 16.13 9.06
N ASP A 19 1.15 14.97 9.71
CA ASP A 19 0.18 13.90 9.47
C ASP A 19 -1.28 14.37 9.69
N ASP A 20 -1.53 15.22 10.70
CA ASP A 20 -2.86 15.77 10.98
C ASP A 20 -3.32 16.74 9.87
N GLU A 21 -2.42 17.58 9.35
CA GLU A 21 -2.71 18.48 8.23
C GLU A 21 -2.95 17.70 6.94
N ILE A 22 -2.17 16.64 6.70
CA ILE A 22 -2.35 15.74 5.58
C ILE A 22 -3.70 15.01 5.70
N ALA A 23 -4.05 14.50 6.88
CA ALA A 23 -5.32 13.83 7.14
C ALA A 23 -6.51 14.77 6.86
N ALA A 24 -6.46 16.00 7.37
CA ALA A 24 -7.48 17.01 7.10
C ALA A 24 -7.59 17.37 5.61
N TRP A 25 -6.46 17.46 4.91
CA TRP A 25 -6.45 17.71 3.47
C TRP A 25 -7.03 16.54 2.68
N ILE A 26 -6.68 15.30 3.02
CA ILE A 26 -7.23 14.08 2.39
C ILE A 26 -8.75 14.05 2.62
N GLU A 27 -9.21 14.32 3.84
CA GLU A 27 -10.64 14.35 4.13
C GLU A 27 -11.36 15.36 3.25
N LYS A 28 -10.77 16.53 3.00
CA LYS A 28 -11.36 17.58 2.16
C LYS A 28 -11.33 17.25 0.66
N ASN A 29 -10.23 16.69 0.15
CA ASN A 29 -9.98 16.59 -1.29
C ASN A 29 -10.26 15.21 -1.89
N ALA A 30 -10.23 14.14 -1.08
CA ALA A 30 -10.53 12.80 -1.57
C ALA A 30 -12.01 12.66 -1.91
N LYS A 31 -12.30 11.82 -2.92
CA LYS A 31 -13.67 11.40 -3.17
C LYS A 31 -14.26 10.75 -1.93
N LYS A 32 -15.41 11.26 -1.49
CA LYS A 32 -16.15 10.67 -0.37
C LYS A 32 -16.62 9.27 -0.74
N ARG A 33 -16.24 8.30 0.09
CA ARG A 33 -16.63 6.90 -0.01
C ARG A 33 -17.43 6.53 1.22
N SER A 34 -18.38 5.63 1.05
CA SER A 34 -19.08 5.05 2.20
C SER A 34 -18.10 4.26 3.07
N ARG A 35 -18.43 4.10 4.35
CA ARG A 35 -17.65 3.26 5.26
C ARG A 35 -17.51 1.82 4.72
N ALA A 36 -18.58 1.30 4.10
CA ALA A 36 -18.58 -0.03 3.50
C ALA A 36 -17.58 -0.15 2.34
N GLU A 37 -17.53 0.82 1.43
CA GLU A 37 -16.54 0.84 0.34
C GLU A 37 -15.10 0.90 0.88
N ILE A 38 -14.85 1.70 1.90
CA ILE A 38 -13.52 1.80 2.53
C ILE A 38 -13.12 0.46 3.15
N VAL A 39 -14.02 -0.20 3.87
CA VAL A 39 -13.75 -1.52 4.48
C VAL A 39 -13.50 -2.57 3.39
N ALA A 40 -14.30 -2.57 2.33
CA ALA A 40 -14.13 -3.48 1.21
C ALA A 40 -12.78 -3.27 0.51
N TRP A 41 -12.38 -2.02 0.27
CA TRP A 41 -11.07 -1.70 -0.30
C TRP A 41 -9.93 -2.15 0.62
N ASN A 42 -9.98 -1.82 1.91
CA ASN A 42 -8.96 -2.26 2.87
C ASN A 42 -8.82 -3.78 2.94
N ASN A 43 -9.93 -4.52 2.88
CA ASN A 43 -9.88 -5.99 2.88
C ASN A 43 -9.28 -6.53 1.59
N LYS A 44 -9.65 -5.95 0.43
CA LYS A 44 -9.07 -6.33 -0.85
C LYS A 44 -7.55 -6.13 -0.88
N GLU A 45 -7.07 -4.98 -0.42
CA GLU A 45 -5.63 -4.68 -0.43
C GLU A 45 -4.86 -5.57 0.56
N ARG A 46 -5.42 -5.86 1.74
CA ARG A 46 -4.81 -6.77 2.73
C ARG A 46 -4.77 -8.23 2.29
N ASP A 47 -5.80 -8.69 1.59
CA ASP A 47 -5.92 -10.08 1.13
C ASP A 47 -5.30 -10.30 -0.26
N LEU A 48 -4.65 -9.29 -0.85
CA LEU A 48 -4.00 -9.43 -2.14
C LEU A 48 -2.83 -10.42 -2.04
N ARG A 49 -3.01 -11.62 -2.61
CA ARG A 49 -1.98 -12.66 -2.63
C ARG A 49 -1.04 -12.45 -3.80
N LEU A 50 0.18 -12.97 -3.67
CA LEU A 50 1.15 -12.95 -4.78
C LEU A 50 0.60 -13.66 -6.03
N SER A 51 -0.15 -14.75 -5.84
CA SER A 51 -0.78 -15.50 -6.94
C SER A 51 -1.84 -14.73 -7.71
N ASP A 52 -2.37 -13.64 -7.15
CA ASP A 52 -3.40 -12.81 -7.79
C ASP A 52 -2.79 -11.66 -8.60
N LEU A 53 -1.46 -11.48 -8.54
CA LEU A 53 -0.74 -10.50 -9.35
C LEU A 53 -0.62 -10.95 -10.81
N PRO A 54 -0.39 -10.03 -11.77
CA PRO A 54 0.04 -10.39 -13.12
C PRO A 54 1.28 -11.30 -13.13
N HIS A 55 1.36 -12.26 -14.06
CA HIS A 55 2.46 -13.24 -14.12
C HIS A 55 3.86 -12.62 -14.08
N GLU A 56 4.07 -11.51 -14.80
CA GLU A 56 5.35 -10.78 -14.82
C GLU A 56 5.75 -10.30 -13.42
N LEU A 57 4.78 -9.86 -12.60
CA LEU A 57 5.03 -9.45 -11.22
C LEU A 57 5.23 -10.65 -10.30
N GLN A 58 4.57 -11.79 -10.55
CA GLN A 58 4.81 -13.02 -9.79
C GLN A 58 6.26 -13.47 -9.95
N GLU A 59 6.75 -13.56 -11.19
CA GLU A 59 8.13 -13.94 -11.49
C GLU A 59 9.15 -12.94 -10.90
N TYR A 60 8.85 -11.64 -10.99
CA TYR A 60 9.68 -10.61 -10.35
C TYR A 60 9.74 -10.81 -8.83
N MET A 61 8.60 -11.09 -8.19
CA MET A 61 8.51 -11.27 -6.74
C MET A 61 9.26 -12.49 -6.24
N GLU A 62 9.26 -13.61 -6.96
CA GLU A 62 10.07 -14.79 -6.59
C GLU A 62 11.55 -14.43 -6.42
N ASN A 63 12.09 -13.63 -7.35
CA ASN A 63 13.47 -13.15 -7.29
C ASN A 63 13.66 -12.09 -6.19
N TYR A 64 12.71 -11.17 -6.04
CA TYR A 64 12.76 -10.09 -5.05
C TYR A 64 12.76 -10.63 -3.62
N ILE A 65 11.81 -11.52 -3.31
CA ILE A 65 11.63 -12.15 -2.00
C ILE A 65 12.89 -12.94 -1.64
N HIS A 66 13.42 -13.74 -2.57
CA HIS A 66 14.66 -14.50 -2.33
C HIS A 66 15.83 -13.60 -1.91
N ARG A 67 15.90 -12.39 -2.49
CA ARG A 67 17.01 -11.45 -2.28
C ARG A 67 16.86 -10.61 -1.03
N TYR A 68 15.66 -10.14 -0.71
CA TYR A 68 15.45 -9.09 0.28
C TYR A 68 14.66 -9.54 1.52
N VAL A 69 13.89 -10.63 1.46
CA VAL A 69 13.11 -11.11 2.60
C VAL A 69 13.90 -12.18 3.38
N PRO A 70 13.91 -12.14 4.72
CA PRO A 70 14.56 -13.16 5.54
C PRO A 70 14.04 -14.58 5.25
N ARG A 71 14.96 -15.52 4.98
CA ARG A 71 14.64 -16.90 4.55
C ARG A 71 13.78 -17.73 5.51
N ASN A 72 13.65 -17.30 6.76
CA ASN A 72 12.85 -17.96 7.79
C ASN A 72 11.44 -17.36 7.95
N ARG A 73 11.01 -16.50 7.02
CA ARG A 73 9.69 -15.87 7.02
C ARG A 73 8.90 -16.33 5.81
N VAL A 74 7.61 -16.56 6.01
CA VAL A 74 6.68 -16.95 4.95
C VAL A 74 5.95 -15.71 4.47
N VAL A 75 5.85 -15.56 3.15
CA VAL A 75 5.13 -14.47 2.48
C VAL A 75 3.82 -15.04 1.95
N TYR A 76 2.69 -14.52 2.41
CA TYR A 76 1.36 -14.91 1.92
C TYR A 76 0.71 -13.81 1.09
N HIS A 77 0.83 -12.57 1.55
CA HIS A 77 0.22 -11.40 0.95
C HIS A 77 1.29 -10.46 0.39
N TRP A 78 0.89 -9.64 -0.57
CA TRP A 78 1.74 -8.63 -1.18
C TRP A 78 2.40 -7.71 -0.15
N PHE A 79 1.65 -7.24 0.86
CA PHE A 79 2.20 -6.37 1.90
C PHE A 79 3.17 -7.05 2.85
N ASP A 80 3.12 -8.38 3.01
CA ASP A 80 4.11 -9.10 3.82
C ASP A 80 5.53 -8.88 3.26
N VAL A 81 5.69 -8.69 1.95
CA VAL A 81 7.01 -8.41 1.35
C VAL A 81 7.60 -7.12 1.90
N TYR A 82 6.82 -6.04 1.96
CA TYR A 82 7.26 -4.74 2.46
C TYR A 82 7.48 -4.76 3.97
N ASP A 83 6.56 -5.34 4.74
CA ASP A 83 6.70 -5.41 6.19
C ASP A 83 7.97 -6.19 6.58
N LEU A 84 8.23 -7.31 5.92
CA LEU A 84 9.41 -8.13 6.17
C LEU A 84 10.71 -7.47 5.70
N GLU A 85 10.69 -6.78 4.57
CA GLU A 85 11.81 -5.98 4.06
C GLU A 85 12.17 -4.84 5.03
N GLU A 86 11.17 -4.14 5.54
CA GLU A 86 11.33 -3.01 6.48
C GLU A 86 11.57 -3.46 7.93
N GLN A 87 11.65 -4.78 8.18
CA GLN A 87 11.79 -5.38 9.51
C GLN A 87 10.69 -4.98 10.49
N ARG A 88 9.50 -4.72 9.98
CA ARG A 88 8.29 -4.46 10.76
C ARG A 88 7.64 -5.82 11.05
N ILE A 89 7.54 -6.17 12.34
CA ILE A 89 6.98 -7.46 12.82
C ILE A 89 5.62 -7.21 13.44
#